data_AF-A0A849SNR3-F1
#
_entry.id   AF-A0A849SNR3-F1
#
_cell.length_a   1.000
_cell.length_b   1.000
_cell.length_c   1.000
_cell.angle_alpha   90.00
_cell.angle_beta   90.00
_cell.angle_gamma   90.00
#
_symmetry.space_group_name_H-M   'P 1'
#
loop_
_entity.id
_entity.type
_entity.pdbx_description
1 polymer ?
#
loop_
_entity_poly.entity_id
_entity_poly.type
_entity_poly.pdbx_seq_one_letter_code
_entity_poly.pdbx_strand_id
1 'polypeptide(L)'
;TWWPPHALAGIGAALRDSFALTAFVTVTAIAAAWAAERVLRGEHSEPAEAAERLEPRRLLWLGIAFVFIGMLPVGAVSELRRGYFFVIAALGASLLGGFVLARLPRGTSVAAIGALALSHWGANGFYEPQAEALGLARHAHAGYSFFRDNGQLTMRLMHSLEPACAGLVALPRTFALNVPTDVTLTTVMGPGARVACRDTSIHVQPIELMTPEDAAGSFGLLRFDAASERFLFEPVQPATRARLAEGLLFAGRPEVAAAGFVAAAQEMPGEPEIQYPMALALAAAGRAAEARSAWNEAKRLGFTPPPEQLLARLLYGLPTARADSLRARLEPAMRAAWSDAADSTAHRRLGRALIEVGLTRQASFELAAAAGLTHANEDLAWLGLAYERQGDVDRARVVYAQALRDGLREPTYGVARAGLSRVGVTAPPDVPRSSGRFGRFDRPTGR
;
A
#
# COMPACT_ATOMS: atom_id res chain seq x y z
N THR A 1 -7.55 51.08 1.77
CA THR A 1 -7.12 49.98 2.66
C THR A 1 -7.92 48.73 2.33
N TRP A 2 -7.51 47.98 1.30
CA TRP A 2 -8.31 46.88 0.69
C TRP A 2 -7.71 45.48 0.89
N TRP A 3 -6.74 45.34 1.79
CA TRP A 3 -6.09 44.05 2.03
C TRP A 3 -6.64 43.43 3.32
N PRO A 4 -7.13 42.18 3.28
CA PRO A 4 -7.56 41.47 4.47
C PRO A 4 -6.39 41.36 5.47
N PRO A 5 -6.60 41.50 6.79
CA PRO A 5 -5.53 41.44 7.80
C PRO A 5 -4.65 40.18 7.70
N HIS A 6 -5.22 39.08 7.24
CA HIS A 6 -4.56 37.78 7.03
C HIS A 6 -3.57 37.81 5.86
N ALA A 7 -3.79 38.65 4.84
CA ALA A 7 -2.91 38.77 3.68
C ALA A 7 -1.57 39.44 4.05
N LEU A 8 -1.58 40.42 4.97
CA LEU A 8 -0.36 41.06 5.45
C LEU A 8 0.45 40.14 6.38
N ALA A 9 -0.23 39.30 7.17
CA ALA A 9 0.41 38.29 8.02
C ALA A 9 1.12 37.20 7.18
N GLY A 10 0.49 36.74 6.09
CA GLY A 10 1.10 35.79 5.15
C GLY A 10 2.34 36.35 4.43
N ILE A 11 2.29 37.62 4.02
CA ILE A 11 3.44 38.33 3.42
C ILE A 11 4.61 38.44 4.41
N GLY A 12 4.33 38.78 5.68
CA GLY A 12 5.35 38.92 6.71
C GLY A 12 6.04 37.61 7.10
N ALA A 13 5.34 36.48 7.05
CA ALA A 13 5.92 35.15 7.26
C ALA A 13 6.73 34.67 6.04
N ALA A 14 6.20 34.89 4.83
CA ALA A 14 6.87 34.52 3.58
C ALA A 14 8.20 35.27 3.37
N LEU A 15 8.25 36.57 3.72
CA LEU A 15 9.49 37.36 3.63
C LEU A 15 10.55 36.95 4.66
N ARG A 16 10.13 36.40 5.81
CA ARG A 16 11.03 35.97 6.90
C ARG A 16 11.67 34.61 6.61
N ASP A 17 10.92 33.70 5.99
CA ASP A 17 11.33 32.29 5.84
C ASP A 17 11.87 31.94 4.43
N SER A 18 11.79 32.86 3.47
CA SER A 18 12.15 32.61 2.06
C SER A 18 13.43 33.32 1.62
N PHE A 19 14.27 33.80 2.54
CA PHE A 19 15.47 34.56 2.19
C PHE A 19 16.34 33.86 1.14
N ALA A 20 16.48 32.53 1.20
CA ALA A 20 17.26 31.76 0.23
C ALA A 20 16.64 31.71 -1.18
N LEU A 21 15.31 31.59 -1.30
CA LEU A 21 14.62 31.59 -2.60
C LEU A 21 14.57 33.00 -3.17
N THR A 22 14.26 34.00 -2.33
CA THR A 22 14.31 35.40 -2.71
C THR A 22 15.73 35.77 -3.13
N ALA A 23 16.76 35.34 -2.40
CA ALA A 23 18.16 35.52 -2.78
C ALA A 23 18.49 34.79 -4.08
N PHE A 24 18.06 33.55 -4.29
CA PHE A 24 18.33 32.81 -5.52
C PHE A 24 17.69 33.48 -6.74
N VAL A 25 16.40 33.82 -6.67
CA VAL A 25 15.67 34.54 -7.74
C VAL A 25 16.26 35.92 -7.95
N THR A 26 16.64 36.63 -6.89
CA THR A 26 17.27 37.95 -6.99
C THR A 26 18.67 37.84 -7.59
N VAL A 27 19.47 36.84 -7.23
CA VAL A 27 20.80 36.59 -7.81
C VAL A 27 20.70 36.17 -9.27
N THR A 28 19.73 35.32 -9.65
CA THR A 28 19.51 34.96 -11.06
C THR A 28 18.98 36.14 -11.87
N ALA A 29 18.07 36.94 -11.31
CA ALA A 29 17.58 38.16 -11.95
C ALA A 29 18.69 39.23 -12.08
N ILE A 30 19.53 39.41 -11.06
CA ILE A 30 20.70 40.30 -11.08
C ILE A 30 21.73 39.79 -12.09
N ALA A 31 22.05 38.50 -12.10
CA ALA A 31 22.99 37.92 -13.06
C ALA A 31 22.48 38.05 -14.50
N ALA A 32 21.18 37.82 -14.73
CA ALA A 32 20.54 38.01 -16.03
C ALA A 32 20.51 39.49 -16.45
N ALA A 33 20.19 40.39 -15.52
CA ALA A 33 20.18 41.83 -15.77
C ALA A 33 21.59 42.38 -16.02
N TRP A 34 22.59 41.90 -15.27
CA TRP A 34 24.00 42.28 -15.41
C TRP A 34 24.59 41.74 -16.72
N ALA A 35 24.27 40.50 -17.08
CA ALA A 35 24.63 39.93 -18.39
C ALA A 35 23.97 40.72 -19.54
N ALA A 36 22.68 41.06 -19.42
CA ALA A 36 21.98 41.87 -20.40
C ALA A 36 22.55 43.30 -20.50
N GLU A 37 22.92 43.91 -19.39
CA GLU A 37 23.51 45.25 -19.35
C GLU A 37 24.91 45.28 -19.98
N ARG A 38 25.75 44.26 -19.74
CA ARG A 38 27.06 44.13 -20.41
C ARG A 38 26.92 43.95 -21.92
N VAL A 39 25.94 43.18 -22.37
CA VAL A 39 25.63 43.03 -23.79
C VAL A 39 25.20 44.37 -24.40
N LEU A 40 24.37 45.14 -23.69
CA LEU A 40 23.89 46.44 -24.17
C LEU A 40 24.97 47.54 -24.15
N ARG A 41 25.96 47.46 -23.26
CA ARG A 41 27.08 48.42 -23.18
C ARG A 41 28.21 48.14 -24.16
N GLY A 42 28.17 47.03 -24.90
CA GLY A 42 29.24 46.64 -25.82
C GLY A 42 30.56 46.29 -25.11
N GLU A 43 30.53 46.04 -23.80
CA GLU A 43 31.71 45.62 -23.03
C GLU A 43 31.99 44.13 -23.32
N HIS A 44 32.69 43.87 -24.41
CA HIS A 44 33.18 42.54 -24.79
C HIS A 44 34.63 42.36 -24.34
N SER A 45 34.82 41.93 -23.10
CA SER A 45 36.12 41.44 -22.62
C SER A 45 36.05 39.92 -22.40
N GLU A 46 36.19 39.17 -23.50
CA GLU A 46 36.60 37.75 -23.59
C GLU A 46 35.80 36.62 -22.88
N PRO A 47 34.46 36.53 -23.03
CA PRO A 47 33.81 35.21 -23.12
C PRO A 47 32.87 35.09 -24.33
N ALA A 48 32.92 36.04 -25.27
CA ALA A 48 32.01 36.13 -26.41
C ALA A 48 32.08 34.89 -27.33
N GLU A 49 33.25 34.26 -27.49
CA GLU A 49 33.40 33.08 -28.37
C GLU A 49 32.63 31.83 -27.89
N ALA A 50 32.30 31.72 -26.60
CA ALA A 50 31.52 30.60 -26.07
C ALA A 50 30.00 30.84 -26.18
N ALA A 51 29.55 32.09 -26.03
CA ALA A 51 28.13 32.46 -26.12
C ALA A 51 27.64 32.59 -27.57
N GLU A 52 28.51 32.97 -28.51
CA GLU A 52 28.18 33.14 -29.93
C GLU A 52 27.85 31.81 -30.63
N ARG A 53 28.26 30.66 -30.06
CA ARG A 53 27.97 29.32 -30.61
C ARG A 53 26.59 28.78 -30.24
N LEU A 54 25.91 29.37 -29.25
CA LEU A 54 24.55 28.97 -28.88
C LEU A 54 23.56 29.84 -29.64
N GLU A 55 23.26 29.46 -30.89
CA GLU A 55 22.22 30.12 -31.69
C GLU A 55 20.94 30.31 -30.85
N PRO A 56 20.41 31.55 -30.71
CA PRO A 56 19.20 31.81 -29.92
C PRO A 56 18.01 30.91 -30.32
N ARG A 57 17.95 30.50 -31.59
CA ARG A 57 17.00 29.51 -32.10
C ARG A 57 17.11 28.15 -31.43
N ARG A 58 18.31 27.68 -31.09
CA ARG A 58 18.52 26.39 -30.42
C ARG A 58 18.02 26.41 -28.99
N LEU A 59 18.19 27.51 -28.25
CA LEU A 59 17.66 27.66 -26.89
C LEU A 59 16.12 27.67 -26.87
N LEU A 60 15.49 28.31 -27.86
CA LEU A 60 14.04 28.25 -28.04
C LEU A 60 13.56 26.82 -28.27
N TRP A 61 14.16 26.11 -29.24
CA TRP A 61 13.78 24.73 -29.54
C TRP A 61 14.05 23.77 -28.38
N LEU A 62 15.13 23.98 -27.63
CA LEU A 62 15.44 23.22 -26.44
C LEU A 62 14.41 23.46 -25.33
N GLY A 63 14.00 24.71 -25.11
CA GLY A 63 12.92 25.06 -24.17
C GLY A 63 11.59 24.41 -24.56
N ILE A 64 11.20 24.48 -25.84
CA ILE A 64 10.00 23.82 -26.38
C ILE A 64 10.09 22.29 -26.17
N ALA A 65 11.23 21.69 -26.50
CA ALA A 65 11.45 20.26 -26.33
C ALA A 65 11.28 19.84 -24.87
N PHE A 66 11.86 20.57 -23.90
CA PHE A 66 11.70 20.27 -22.48
C PHE A 66 10.25 20.43 -21.99
N VAL A 67 9.50 21.44 -22.45
CA VAL A 67 8.07 21.56 -22.13
C VAL A 67 7.29 20.36 -22.64
N PHE A 68 7.48 19.99 -23.92
CA PHE A 68 6.76 18.87 -24.50
C PHE A 68 7.15 17.53 -23.87
N ILE A 69 8.44 17.26 -23.66
CA ILE A 69 8.92 16.04 -23.00
C ILE A 69 8.42 15.96 -21.55
N GLY A 70 8.36 17.08 -20.83
CA GLY A 70 7.81 17.14 -19.47
C GLY A 70 6.28 17.06 -19.42
N MET A 71 5.55 17.40 -20.48
CA MET A 71 4.08 17.36 -20.50
C MET A 71 3.51 16.06 -21.10
N LEU A 72 4.20 15.44 -22.05
CA LEU A 72 3.77 14.22 -22.75
C LEU A 72 3.31 13.08 -21.81
N PRO A 73 4.00 12.81 -20.68
CA PRO A 73 3.67 11.68 -19.81
C PRO A 73 2.61 12.00 -18.75
N VAL A 74 2.18 13.27 -18.61
CA VAL A 74 1.26 13.71 -17.54
C VAL A 74 -0.11 13.01 -17.64
N GLY A 75 -0.53 12.62 -18.85
CA GLY A 75 -1.76 11.83 -19.06
C GLY A 75 -1.59 10.31 -18.96
N ALA A 76 -0.36 9.77 -19.01
CA ALA A 76 -0.12 8.34 -19.21
C ALA A 76 0.70 7.65 -18.09
N VAL A 77 1.35 8.42 -17.21
CA VAL A 77 2.27 7.86 -16.21
C VAL A 77 1.72 7.99 -14.79
N SER A 78 1.98 6.96 -13.97
CA SER A 78 1.65 6.87 -12.54
C SER A 78 2.04 8.13 -11.77
N GLU A 79 1.23 8.51 -10.78
CA GLU A 79 1.35 9.76 -10.01
C GLU A 79 2.77 10.07 -9.51
N LEU A 80 3.49 9.05 -9.03
CA LEU A 80 4.85 9.18 -8.48
C LEU A 80 5.89 9.75 -9.46
N ARG A 81 5.70 9.58 -10.77
CA ARG A 81 6.64 10.11 -11.78
C ARG A 81 6.23 11.48 -12.32
N ARG A 82 5.00 11.95 -12.04
CA ARG A 82 4.51 13.25 -12.55
C ARG A 82 5.36 14.41 -12.05
N GLY A 83 5.87 14.34 -10.82
CA GLY A 83 6.73 15.39 -10.24
C GLY A 83 7.99 15.68 -11.06
N TYR A 84 8.72 14.65 -11.48
CA TYR A 84 9.93 14.83 -12.31
C TYR A 84 9.62 15.47 -13.66
N PHE A 85 8.53 15.05 -14.29
CA PHE A 85 8.08 15.59 -15.56
C PHE A 85 7.62 17.05 -15.46
N PHE A 86 6.99 17.43 -14.34
CA PHE A 86 6.68 18.83 -14.04
C PHE A 86 7.94 19.70 -13.88
N VAL A 87 9.00 19.20 -13.22
CA VAL A 87 10.27 19.94 -13.11
C VAL A 87 10.91 20.16 -14.49
N ILE A 88 10.91 19.13 -15.34
CA ILE A 88 11.41 19.24 -16.72
C ILE A 88 10.58 20.25 -17.53
N ALA A 89 9.25 20.20 -17.42
CA ALA A 89 8.38 21.15 -18.09
C ALA A 89 8.57 22.59 -17.58
N ALA A 90 8.75 22.77 -16.27
CA ALA A 90 9.03 24.07 -15.66
C ALA A 90 10.36 24.66 -16.13
N LEU A 91 11.40 23.82 -16.28
CA LEU A 91 12.69 24.22 -16.84
C LEU A 91 12.52 24.69 -18.29
N GLY A 92 11.81 23.92 -19.11
CA GLY A 92 11.51 24.30 -20.49
C GLY A 92 10.72 25.61 -20.59
N ALA A 93 9.70 25.78 -19.75
CA ALA A 93 8.89 27.00 -19.69
C ALA A 93 9.72 28.21 -19.24
N SER A 94 10.67 28.03 -18.32
CA SER A 94 11.59 29.08 -17.88
C SER A 94 12.54 29.52 -19.01
N LEU A 95 13.05 28.57 -19.81
CA LEU A 95 13.88 28.88 -20.99
C LEU A 95 13.09 29.65 -22.05
N LEU A 96 11.87 29.22 -22.34
CA LEU A 96 10.93 29.91 -23.24
C LEU A 96 10.60 31.32 -22.74
N GLY A 97 10.26 31.44 -21.46
CA GLY A 97 9.98 32.72 -20.81
C GLY A 97 11.17 33.67 -20.90
N GLY A 98 12.39 33.19 -20.59
CA GLY A 98 13.63 33.96 -20.73
C GLY A 98 13.87 34.45 -22.15
N PHE A 99 13.64 33.59 -23.16
CA PHE A 99 13.79 33.95 -24.57
C PHE A 99 12.79 35.01 -25.04
N VAL A 100 11.54 34.94 -24.58
CA VAL A 100 10.49 35.94 -24.88
C VAL A 100 10.80 37.26 -24.17
N LEU A 101 11.15 37.21 -22.88
CA LEU A 101 11.51 38.39 -22.09
C LEU A 101 12.74 39.12 -22.63
N ALA A 102 13.69 38.39 -23.20
CA ALA A 102 14.88 38.98 -23.83
C ALA A 102 14.59 39.78 -25.11
N ARG A 103 13.41 39.60 -25.72
CA ARG A 103 12.98 40.37 -26.92
C ARG A 103 12.03 41.52 -26.62
N LEU A 104 11.51 41.59 -25.41
CA LEU A 104 10.62 42.66 -25.01
C LEU A 104 11.42 43.91 -24.61
N PRO A 105 10.86 45.11 -24.79
CA PRO A 105 11.44 46.32 -24.23
C PRO A 105 11.64 46.18 -22.71
N ARG A 106 12.73 46.73 -22.17
CA ARG A 106 13.16 46.55 -20.78
C ARG A 106 12.03 46.79 -19.76
N GLY A 107 11.23 47.85 -19.95
CA GLY A 107 10.10 48.16 -19.07
C GLY A 107 9.02 47.07 -19.06
N THR A 108 8.73 46.49 -20.22
CA THR A 108 7.74 45.42 -20.38
C THR A 108 8.23 44.10 -19.79
N SER A 109 9.51 43.77 -19.96
CA SER A 109 10.12 42.57 -19.36
C SER A 109 10.11 42.64 -17.84
N VAL A 110 10.47 43.80 -17.27
CA VAL A 110 10.45 44.03 -15.81
C VAL A 110 9.01 43.95 -15.27
N ALA A 111 8.05 44.55 -15.96
CA ALA A 111 6.64 44.47 -15.57
C ALA A 111 6.10 43.02 -15.64
N ALA A 112 6.46 42.26 -16.67
CA ALA A 112 6.05 40.87 -16.83
C ALA A 112 6.67 39.95 -15.76
N ILE A 113 7.95 40.12 -15.44
CA ILE A 113 8.61 39.40 -14.34
C ILE A 113 7.95 39.75 -13.00
N GLY A 114 7.66 41.03 -12.76
CA GLY A 114 6.96 41.48 -11.56
C GLY A 114 5.56 40.87 -11.43
N ALA A 115 4.79 40.83 -12.52
CA ALA A 115 3.45 40.22 -12.54
C ALA A 115 3.50 38.70 -12.30
N LEU A 116 4.45 38.00 -12.93
CA LEU A 116 4.66 36.56 -12.71
C LEU A 116 5.05 36.28 -11.26
N ALA A 117 5.98 37.05 -10.70
CA ALA A 117 6.39 36.92 -9.30
C ALA A 117 5.20 37.13 -8.35
N LEU A 118 4.38 38.16 -8.57
CA LEU A 118 3.18 38.44 -7.77
C LEU A 118 2.12 37.33 -7.89
N SER A 119 1.90 36.79 -9.10
CA SER A 119 0.96 35.69 -9.32
C SER A 119 1.40 34.39 -8.63
N HIS A 120 2.70 34.10 -8.67
CA HIS A 120 3.28 32.93 -8.01
C HIS A 120 3.30 33.08 -6.49
N TRP A 121 3.44 34.32 -5.99
CA TRP A 121 3.37 34.63 -4.57
C TRP A 121 1.95 34.45 -4.02
N GLY A 122 0.93 34.86 -4.79
CA GLY A 122 -0.48 34.62 -4.45
C GLY A 122 -0.81 33.12 -4.41
N ALA A 123 -0.38 32.34 -5.40
CA ALA A 123 -0.66 30.90 -5.44
C ALA A 123 -0.06 30.11 -4.27
N ASN A 124 1.08 30.55 -3.71
CA ASN A 124 1.72 29.91 -2.56
C ASN A 124 1.24 30.43 -1.20
N GLY A 125 0.65 31.64 -1.13
CA GLY A 125 0.26 32.29 0.12
C GLY A 125 -1.12 31.90 0.67
N PHE A 126 -2.00 31.34 -0.18
CA PHE A 126 -3.40 31.07 0.18
C PHE A 126 -3.74 29.58 0.37
N TYR A 127 -2.75 28.69 0.37
CA TYR A 127 -3.04 27.27 0.56
C TYR A 127 -3.05 26.91 2.04
N GLU A 128 -4.23 26.69 2.59
CA GLU A 128 -4.42 26.10 3.91
C GLU A 128 -4.34 24.58 3.75
N PRO A 129 -3.35 23.91 4.37
CA PRO A 129 -3.22 22.47 4.25
C PRO A 129 -4.46 21.80 4.84
N GLN A 130 -5.12 20.94 4.05
CA GLN A 130 -6.15 20.06 4.59
C GLN A 130 -5.46 19.05 5.51
N ALA A 131 -5.71 19.19 6.81
CA ALA A 131 -5.26 18.22 7.80
C ALA A 131 -6.05 16.92 7.61
N GLU A 132 -5.37 15.83 7.27
CA GLU A 132 -5.96 14.50 7.40
C GLU A 132 -5.95 14.03 8.87
N ALA A 133 -6.71 12.98 9.16
CA ALA A 133 -6.83 12.37 10.49
C ALA A 133 -5.49 11.95 11.12
N LEU A 134 -4.41 11.86 10.34
CA LEU A 134 -3.05 11.54 10.79
C LEU A 134 -2.16 12.77 10.99
N GLY A 135 -2.68 13.99 10.83
CA GLY A 135 -1.90 15.24 10.93
C GLY A 135 -0.93 15.48 9.75
N LEU A 136 -0.87 14.55 8.79
CA LEU A 136 -0.10 14.69 7.56
C LEU A 136 -0.85 15.63 6.60
N ALA A 137 -0.28 16.81 6.36
CA ALA A 137 -0.83 17.75 5.40
C ALA A 137 -0.72 17.19 3.97
N ARG A 138 -1.85 16.90 3.32
CA ARG A 138 -1.83 16.66 1.86
C ARG A 138 -1.77 18.00 1.16
N HIS A 139 -0.65 18.24 0.49
CA HIS A 139 -0.57 19.35 -0.46
C HIS A 139 -0.98 18.83 -1.84
N ALA A 140 -2.01 19.43 -2.43
CA ALA A 140 -2.46 19.10 -3.79
C ALA A 140 -1.37 19.36 -4.86
N HIS A 141 -0.37 20.18 -4.52
CA HIS A 141 0.74 20.54 -5.38
C HIS A 141 2.07 20.48 -4.61
N ALA A 142 3.13 19.99 -5.26
CA ALA A 142 4.49 20.01 -4.74
C ALA A 142 5.08 21.44 -4.81
N GLY A 143 4.70 22.29 -3.86
CA GLY A 143 5.24 23.65 -3.67
C GLY A 143 6.41 23.71 -2.68
N TYR A 144 6.98 24.89 -2.46
CA TYR A 144 8.05 25.08 -1.47
C TYR A 144 7.62 24.71 -0.04
N SER A 145 6.40 25.09 0.37
CA SER A 145 5.84 24.70 1.68
C SER A 145 5.75 23.19 1.82
N PHE A 146 5.27 22.48 0.79
CA PHE A 146 5.27 21.01 0.76
C PHE A 146 6.69 20.44 0.99
N PHE A 147 7.71 20.94 0.29
CA PHE A 147 9.08 20.44 0.46
C PHE A 147 9.68 20.79 1.83
N ARG A 148 9.41 22.00 2.34
CA ARG A 148 9.88 22.44 3.65
C ARG A 148 9.23 21.61 4.75
N ASP A 149 7.91 21.49 4.73
CA ASP A 149 7.13 20.85 5.78
C ASP A 149 7.34 19.31 5.74
N ASN A 150 7.38 18.69 4.55
CA ASN A 150 7.79 17.29 4.42
C ASN A 150 9.27 17.07 4.76
N GLY A 151 10.16 18.01 4.45
CA GLY A 151 11.56 17.91 4.83
C GLY A 151 11.74 17.90 6.35
N GLN A 152 11.05 18.82 7.05
CA GLN A 152 11.04 18.85 8.51
C GLN A 152 10.43 17.57 9.10
N LEU A 153 9.31 17.11 8.57
CA LEU A 153 8.69 15.85 9.00
C LEU A 153 9.62 14.66 8.75
N THR A 154 10.22 14.56 7.57
CA THR A 154 11.17 13.49 7.20
C THR A 154 12.33 13.46 8.19
N MET A 155 12.90 14.62 8.54
CA MET A 155 13.98 14.71 9.52
C MET A 155 13.53 14.26 10.92
N ARG A 156 12.33 14.67 11.38
CA ARG A 156 11.77 14.22 12.66
C ARG A 156 11.55 12.70 12.69
N LEU A 157 11.00 12.15 11.62
CA LEU A 157 10.73 10.72 11.49
C LEU A 157 12.02 9.90 11.36
N MET A 158 13.04 10.43 10.68
CA MET A 158 14.37 9.79 10.65
C MET A 158 15.02 9.78 12.02
N HIS A 159 14.92 10.87 12.79
CA HIS A 159 15.44 10.92 14.15
C HIS A 159 14.67 9.94 15.06
N SER A 160 13.37 9.74 14.86
CA SER A 160 12.58 8.77 15.64
C SER A 160 12.89 7.30 15.32
N LEU A 161 13.66 7.01 14.26
CA LEU A 161 14.19 5.67 13.97
C LEU A 161 15.47 5.33 14.76
N GLU A 162 16.19 6.32 15.30
CA GLU A 162 17.47 6.10 15.99
C GLU A 162 17.40 5.00 17.08
N PRO A 163 16.35 4.94 17.92
CA PRO A 163 16.23 3.88 18.93
C PRO A 163 16.09 2.46 18.34
N ALA A 164 15.59 2.35 17.11
CA ALA A 164 15.38 1.07 16.43
C ALA A 164 16.63 0.58 15.69
N CYS A 165 17.64 1.43 15.47
CA CYS A 165 18.75 1.14 14.56
C CYS A 165 19.54 -0.12 14.93
N ALA A 166 19.82 -0.35 16.22
CA ALA A 166 20.52 -1.56 16.65
C ALA A 166 19.76 -2.84 16.27
N GLY A 167 18.42 -2.82 16.39
CA GLY A 167 17.57 -3.94 16.03
C GLY A 167 17.42 -4.11 14.52
N LEU A 168 17.31 -3.01 13.78
CA LEU A 168 17.23 -3.00 12.31
C LEU A 168 18.49 -3.60 11.67
N VAL A 169 19.67 -3.37 12.24
CA VAL A 169 20.94 -3.93 11.78
C VAL A 169 21.09 -5.41 12.19
N ALA A 170 20.53 -5.81 13.32
CA ALA A 170 20.68 -7.16 13.86
C ALA A 170 19.88 -8.23 13.11
N LEU A 171 18.88 -7.86 12.30
CA LEU A 171 17.99 -8.79 11.62
C LEU A 171 18.11 -8.68 10.11
N PRO A 172 18.02 -9.79 9.36
CA PRO A 172 18.22 -9.80 7.92
C PRO A 172 17.14 -9.01 7.17
N ARG A 173 15.91 -8.95 7.72
CA ARG A 173 14.77 -8.24 7.14
C ARG A 173 13.88 -7.65 8.23
N THR A 174 13.30 -6.49 7.96
CA THR A 174 12.29 -5.85 8.81
C THR A 174 11.06 -5.52 8.00
N PHE A 175 9.87 -5.76 8.55
CA PHE A 175 8.60 -5.47 7.90
C PHE A 175 7.83 -4.36 8.60
N ALA A 176 7.31 -3.43 7.81
CA ALA A 176 6.53 -2.31 8.26
C ALA A 176 5.04 -2.70 8.37
N LEU A 177 4.45 -2.51 9.56
CA LEU A 177 3.05 -2.78 9.84
C LEU A 177 2.25 -1.49 10.02
N ASN A 178 1.08 -1.43 9.38
CA ASN A 178 0.14 -0.30 9.43
C ASN A 178 0.77 1.04 9.03
N VAL A 179 1.81 1.01 8.18
CA VAL A 179 2.41 2.23 7.68
C VAL A 179 1.66 2.62 6.41
N PRO A 180 1.04 3.82 6.37
CA PRO A 180 0.46 4.34 5.14
C PRO A 180 1.47 4.22 4.00
N THR A 181 1.00 3.90 2.80
CA THR A 181 1.81 3.90 1.57
C THR A 181 2.17 5.31 1.09
N ASP A 182 2.34 6.23 2.04
CA ASP A 182 2.73 7.60 1.80
C ASP A 182 4.19 7.67 1.35
N VAL A 183 4.47 8.58 0.41
CA VAL A 183 5.82 8.74 -0.18
C VAL A 183 6.84 9.12 0.89
N THR A 184 6.45 9.91 1.89
CA THR A 184 7.32 10.32 2.99
C THR A 184 7.70 9.13 3.86
N LEU A 185 6.73 8.31 4.28
CA LEU A 185 7.01 7.15 5.13
C LEU A 185 7.80 6.07 4.40
N THR A 186 7.50 5.82 3.12
CA THR A 186 8.29 4.90 2.29
C THR A 186 9.73 5.40 2.08
N THR A 187 9.93 6.72 1.93
CA THR A 187 11.26 7.33 1.85
C THR A 187 12.01 7.20 3.18
N VAL A 188 11.34 7.46 4.31
CA VAL A 188 11.91 7.34 5.65
C VAL A 188 12.30 5.89 5.95
N MET A 189 11.45 4.90 5.67
CA MET A 189 11.75 3.50 5.98
C MET A 189 12.79 2.88 5.04
N GLY A 190 12.94 3.40 3.81
CA GLY A 190 13.93 2.92 2.85
C GLY A 190 15.26 3.68 2.97
N PRO A 191 15.55 4.64 2.06
CA PRO A 191 16.78 5.43 2.13
C PRO A 191 16.99 6.17 3.47
N GLY A 192 15.92 6.68 4.08
CA GLY A 192 15.98 7.42 5.34
C GLY A 192 16.51 6.56 6.48
N ALA A 193 16.06 5.31 6.62
CA ALA A 193 16.50 4.40 7.67
C ALA A 193 18.00 4.08 7.54
N ARG A 194 18.48 3.90 6.30
CA ARG A 194 19.91 3.70 6.03
C ARG A 194 20.75 4.91 6.43
N VAL A 195 20.26 6.12 6.16
CA VAL A 195 20.94 7.36 6.55
C VAL A 195 20.90 7.56 8.07
N ALA A 196 19.73 7.39 8.69
CA ALA A 196 19.52 7.57 10.13
C ALA A 196 20.39 6.60 10.94
N CYS A 197 20.42 5.33 10.54
CA CYS A 197 21.18 4.29 11.23
C CYS A 197 22.63 4.14 10.73
N ARG A 198 23.02 4.88 9.70
CA ARG A 198 24.34 4.83 9.06
C ARG A 198 24.73 3.42 8.59
N ASP A 199 23.76 2.65 8.12
CA ASP A 199 23.96 1.28 7.64
C ASP A 199 23.20 1.05 6.33
N THR A 200 23.92 0.63 5.29
CA THR A 200 23.33 0.44 3.96
C THR A 200 22.63 -0.91 3.78
N SER A 201 22.86 -1.86 4.69
CA SER A 201 22.25 -3.19 4.68
C SER A 201 20.82 -3.21 5.22
N ILE A 202 20.34 -2.11 5.81
CA ILE A 202 18.98 -2.04 6.34
C ILE A 202 17.96 -2.13 5.20
N HIS A 203 17.08 -3.12 5.33
CA HIS A 203 15.97 -3.38 4.43
C HIS A 203 14.65 -3.42 5.21
N VAL A 204 13.90 -2.32 5.14
CA VAL A 204 12.51 -2.26 5.64
C VAL A 204 11.56 -2.37 4.45
N GLN A 205 10.66 -3.36 4.49
CA GLN A 205 9.67 -3.60 3.44
C GLN A 205 8.25 -3.53 3.98
N PRO A 206 7.24 -3.14 3.17
CA PRO A 206 5.85 -3.29 3.54
C PRO A 206 5.51 -4.76 3.82
N ILE A 207 4.65 -5.02 4.81
CA ILE A 207 4.25 -6.39 5.18
C ILE A 207 3.61 -7.16 4.01
N GLU A 208 3.03 -6.45 3.05
CA GLU A 208 2.44 -7.03 1.84
C GLU A 208 3.47 -7.73 0.96
N LEU A 209 4.75 -7.37 1.06
CA LEU A 209 5.84 -8.02 0.31
C LEU A 209 6.45 -9.22 1.03
N MET A 210 6.01 -9.52 2.26
CA MET A 210 6.50 -10.66 3.02
C MET A 210 6.27 -11.96 2.25
N THR A 211 7.31 -12.77 2.13
CA THR A 211 7.27 -14.11 1.52
C THR A 211 7.12 -15.21 2.57
N PRO A 212 6.77 -16.44 2.19
CA PRO A 212 6.75 -17.57 3.13
C PRO A 212 8.11 -17.82 3.81
N GLU A 213 9.22 -17.63 3.10
CA GLU A 213 10.57 -17.76 3.68
C GLU A 213 10.82 -16.71 4.76
N ASP A 214 10.39 -15.48 4.53
CA ASP A 214 10.49 -14.40 5.51
C ASP A 214 9.69 -14.70 6.77
N ALA A 215 8.46 -15.18 6.60
CA ALA A 215 7.58 -15.50 7.72
C ALA A 215 8.09 -16.69 8.55
N ALA A 216 8.83 -17.61 7.93
CA ALA A 216 9.45 -18.73 8.62
C ALA A 216 10.74 -18.35 9.37
N GLY A 217 11.48 -17.36 8.87
CA GLY A 217 12.77 -16.93 9.42
C GLY A 217 12.68 -15.90 10.56
N SER A 218 13.85 -15.37 10.92
CA SER A 218 13.99 -14.26 11.86
C SER A 218 13.80 -12.93 11.15
N PHE A 219 12.86 -12.11 11.63
CA PHE A 219 12.61 -10.78 11.09
C PHE A 219 12.17 -9.81 12.19
N GLY A 220 12.31 -8.51 11.91
CA GLY A 220 11.83 -7.44 12.76
C GLY A 220 10.47 -6.93 12.31
N LEU A 221 9.69 -6.38 13.23
CA LEU A 221 8.51 -5.58 12.91
C LEU A 221 8.77 -4.12 13.27
N LEU A 222 8.49 -3.25 12.31
CA LEU A 222 8.53 -1.81 12.49
C LEU A 222 7.10 -1.27 12.42
N ARG A 223 6.64 -0.63 13.48
CA ARG A 223 5.31 -0.04 13.58
C ARG A 223 5.44 1.46 13.72
N PHE A 224 4.60 2.21 13.01
CA PHE A 224 4.49 3.65 13.19
C PHE A 224 3.33 3.97 14.13
N ASP A 225 3.64 4.60 15.26
CA ASP A 225 2.62 5.16 16.15
C ASP A 225 2.39 6.62 15.76
N ALA A 226 1.28 6.87 15.06
CA ALA A 226 0.92 8.20 14.61
C ALA A 226 0.63 9.17 15.76
N ALA A 227 0.22 8.69 16.94
CA ALA A 227 -0.08 9.57 18.08
C ALA A 227 1.20 10.15 18.70
N SER A 228 2.30 9.40 18.66
CA SER A 228 3.59 9.83 19.20
C SER A 228 4.63 10.20 18.13
N GLU A 229 4.29 10.07 16.84
CA GLU A 229 5.19 10.22 15.68
C GLU A 229 6.48 9.37 15.80
N ARG A 230 6.38 8.19 16.41
CA ARG A 230 7.53 7.32 16.69
C ARG A 230 7.44 5.99 15.98
N PHE A 231 8.60 5.48 15.60
CA PHE A 231 8.74 4.10 15.18
C PHE A 231 9.01 3.20 16.39
N LEU A 232 8.23 2.13 16.47
CA LEU A 232 8.38 1.07 17.45
C LEU A 232 8.93 -0.13 16.70
N PHE A 233 10.10 -0.60 17.12
CA PHE A 233 10.73 -1.79 16.60
C PHE A 233 10.63 -2.93 17.61
N GLU A 234 10.22 -4.10 17.15
CA GLU A 234 10.26 -5.33 17.95
C GLU A 234 10.85 -6.48 17.11
N PRO A 235 11.84 -7.23 17.63
CA PRO A 235 12.21 -8.51 17.05
C PRO A 235 11.05 -9.49 17.22
N VAL A 236 10.71 -10.24 16.19
CA VAL A 236 9.53 -11.11 16.25
C VAL A 236 9.80 -12.34 17.12
N GLN A 237 8.99 -12.45 18.17
CA GLN A 237 8.87 -13.65 19.01
C GLN A 237 7.79 -14.59 18.44
N PRO A 238 7.83 -15.90 18.76
CA PRO A 238 6.90 -16.87 18.19
C PRO A 238 5.42 -16.57 18.43
N ALA A 239 5.04 -16.03 19.60
CA ALA A 239 3.67 -15.58 19.85
C ALA A 239 3.26 -14.39 18.95
N THR A 240 4.17 -13.44 18.72
CA THR A 240 3.96 -12.32 17.78
C THR A 240 3.88 -12.82 16.34
N ARG A 241 4.71 -13.80 15.97
CA ARG A 241 4.67 -14.46 14.65
C ARG A 241 3.32 -15.12 14.40
N ALA A 242 2.77 -15.82 15.39
CA ALA A 242 1.44 -16.45 15.28
C ALA A 242 0.32 -15.40 15.08
N ARG A 243 0.34 -14.30 15.82
CA ARG A 243 -0.64 -13.20 15.66
C ARG A 243 -0.50 -12.51 14.31
N LEU A 244 0.73 -12.31 13.84
CA LEU A 244 0.99 -11.77 12.50
C LEU A 244 0.48 -12.72 11.41
N ALA A 245 0.75 -14.02 11.54
CA ALA A 245 0.28 -15.05 10.62
C ALA A 245 -1.26 -15.08 10.55
N GLU A 246 -1.93 -14.90 11.69
CA GLU A 246 -3.39 -14.74 11.72
C GLU A 246 -3.84 -13.49 10.94
N GLY A 247 -3.16 -12.35 11.15
CA GLY A 247 -3.33 -11.12 10.36
C GLY A 247 -3.17 -11.33 8.85
N LEU A 248 -2.15 -12.08 8.44
CA LEU A 248 -1.87 -12.40 7.05
C LEU A 248 -2.92 -13.35 6.47
N LEU A 249 -3.43 -14.28 7.28
CA LEU A 249 -4.57 -15.11 6.88
C LEU A 249 -5.79 -14.20 6.64
N PHE A 250 -6.05 -13.20 7.51
CA PHE A 250 -7.16 -12.24 7.32
C PHE A 250 -6.97 -11.44 6.02
N ALA A 251 -5.72 -11.14 5.69
CA ALA A 251 -5.35 -10.47 4.45
C ALA A 251 -5.38 -11.40 3.21
N GLY A 252 -5.86 -12.65 3.33
CA GLY A 252 -5.95 -13.57 2.20
C GLY A 252 -4.59 -14.03 1.69
N ARG A 253 -3.58 -14.11 2.57
CA ARG A 253 -2.21 -14.55 2.27
C ARG A 253 -1.91 -15.91 2.94
N PRO A 254 -2.64 -16.98 2.57
CA PRO A 254 -2.59 -18.24 3.31
C PRO A 254 -1.20 -18.91 3.30
N GLU A 255 -0.43 -18.79 2.21
CA GLU A 255 0.93 -19.34 2.13
C GLU A 255 1.89 -18.72 3.15
N VAL A 256 1.86 -17.40 3.28
CA VAL A 256 2.72 -16.67 4.22
C VAL A 256 2.26 -16.92 5.65
N ALA A 257 0.95 -16.93 5.88
CA ALA A 257 0.37 -17.29 7.17
C ALA A 257 0.76 -18.71 7.60
N ALA A 258 0.66 -19.69 6.70
CA ALA A 258 1.02 -21.08 6.97
C ALA A 258 2.49 -21.20 7.38
N ALA A 259 3.41 -20.54 6.66
CA ALA A 259 4.83 -20.55 7.01
C ALA A 259 5.09 -19.92 8.40
N GLY A 260 4.44 -18.78 8.69
CA GLY A 260 4.53 -18.12 10.00
C GLY A 260 4.00 -18.97 11.15
N PHE A 261 2.86 -19.63 10.97
CA PHE A 261 2.29 -20.53 11.98
C PHE A 261 3.13 -21.78 12.20
N VAL A 262 3.62 -22.42 11.12
CA VAL A 262 4.49 -23.60 11.22
C VAL A 262 5.75 -23.26 12.00
N ALA A 263 6.40 -22.14 11.70
CA ALA A 263 7.60 -21.74 12.41
C ALA A 263 7.31 -21.34 13.87
N ALA A 264 6.19 -20.68 14.14
CA ALA A 264 5.75 -20.40 15.52
C ALA A 264 5.48 -21.69 16.33
N ALA A 265 4.86 -22.70 15.71
CA ALA A 265 4.59 -24.00 16.33
C ALA A 265 5.86 -24.83 16.57
N GLN A 266 6.90 -24.66 15.73
CA GLN A 266 8.21 -25.29 15.93
C GLN A 266 8.95 -24.67 17.13
N GLU A 267 8.84 -23.36 17.32
CA GLU A 267 9.47 -22.65 18.44
C GLU A 267 8.70 -22.81 19.76
N MET A 268 7.37 -23.01 19.70
CA MET A 268 6.50 -23.25 20.86
C MET A 268 5.72 -24.55 20.69
N PRO A 269 6.40 -25.72 20.72
CA PRO A 269 5.74 -27.00 20.56
C PRO A 269 4.78 -27.21 21.73
N GLY A 270 3.50 -27.35 21.42
CA GLY A 270 2.47 -27.60 22.41
C GLY A 270 1.61 -26.42 22.82
N GLU A 271 1.83 -25.23 22.23
CA GLU A 271 0.91 -24.11 22.39
C GLU A 271 -0.43 -24.41 21.66
N PRO A 272 -1.54 -24.64 22.38
CA PRO A 272 -2.79 -25.07 21.75
C PRO A 272 -3.42 -24.01 20.87
N GLU A 273 -3.22 -22.74 21.21
CA GLU A 273 -3.81 -21.62 20.47
C GLU A 273 -3.29 -21.52 19.02
N ILE A 274 -2.14 -22.13 18.72
CA ILE A 274 -1.52 -22.11 17.39
C ILE A 274 -2.04 -23.25 16.50
N GLN A 275 -2.41 -24.39 17.07
CA GLN A 275 -2.61 -25.63 16.31
C GLN A 275 -3.76 -25.54 15.30
N TYR A 276 -4.91 -24.97 15.71
CA TYR A 276 -6.07 -24.86 14.81
C TYR A 276 -5.85 -23.80 13.72
N PRO A 277 -5.42 -22.55 14.03
CA PRO A 277 -5.09 -21.58 12.99
C PRO A 277 -3.99 -22.04 12.02
N MET A 278 -3.00 -22.80 12.51
CA MET A 278 -1.96 -23.40 11.67
C MET A 278 -2.56 -24.40 10.67
N ALA A 279 -3.37 -25.35 11.15
CA ALA A 279 -4.03 -26.33 10.29
C ALA A 279 -4.94 -25.63 9.25
N LEU A 280 -5.65 -24.59 9.66
CA LEU A 280 -6.51 -23.78 8.79
C LEU A 280 -5.70 -23.03 7.72
N ALA A 281 -4.56 -22.44 8.09
CA ALA A 281 -3.68 -21.74 7.15
C ALA A 281 -3.05 -22.71 6.15
N LEU A 282 -2.59 -23.89 6.60
CA LEU A 282 -2.08 -24.96 5.73
C LEU A 282 -3.16 -25.44 4.76
N ALA A 283 -4.38 -25.65 5.24
CA ALA A 283 -5.53 -26.03 4.43
C ALA A 283 -5.84 -24.96 3.37
N ALA A 284 -5.88 -23.68 3.76
CA ALA A 284 -6.13 -22.56 2.86
C ALA A 284 -5.00 -22.35 1.83
N ALA A 285 -3.78 -22.74 2.15
CA ALA A 285 -2.64 -22.80 1.25
C ALA A 285 -2.66 -24.03 0.31
N GLY A 286 -3.71 -24.85 0.34
CA GLY A 286 -3.78 -26.08 -0.47
C GLY A 286 -2.90 -27.22 0.02
N ARG A 287 -2.27 -27.08 1.20
CA ARG A 287 -1.37 -28.07 1.80
C ARG A 287 -2.14 -29.05 2.67
N ALA A 288 -3.15 -29.70 2.09
CA ALA A 288 -4.13 -30.53 2.79
C ALA A 288 -3.50 -31.69 3.58
N ALA A 289 -2.50 -32.36 3.01
CA ALA A 289 -1.80 -33.47 3.67
C ALA A 289 -1.05 -33.01 4.93
N GLU A 290 -0.39 -31.85 4.85
CA GLU A 290 0.34 -31.26 5.98
C GLU A 290 -0.61 -30.76 7.06
N ALA A 291 -1.71 -30.09 6.69
CA ALA A 291 -2.77 -29.70 7.61
C ALA A 291 -3.31 -30.90 8.40
N ARG A 292 -3.63 -32.00 7.70
CA ARG A 292 -4.12 -33.24 8.30
C ARG A 292 -3.10 -33.86 9.25
N SER A 293 -1.84 -33.95 8.82
CA SER A 293 -0.76 -34.52 9.62
C SER A 293 -0.53 -33.71 10.89
N ALA A 294 -0.41 -32.39 10.77
CA ALA A 294 -0.16 -31.50 11.90
C ALA A 294 -1.32 -31.51 12.90
N TRP A 295 -2.57 -31.47 12.43
CA TRP A 295 -3.74 -31.51 13.31
C TRP A 295 -3.88 -32.86 14.05
N ASN A 296 -3.67 -33.98 13.36
CA ASN A 296 -3.73 -35.29 13.99
C ASN A 296 -2.63 -35.50 15.01
N GLU A 297 -1.43 -34.98 14.73
CA GLU A 297 -0.32 -35.01 15.68
C GLU A 297 -0.61 -34.15 16.91
N ALA A 298 -1.12 -32.93 16.72
CA ALA A 298 -1.54 -32.07 17.83
C ALA A 298 -2.61 -32.76 18.70
N LYS A 299 -3.60 -33.44 18.10
CA LYS A 299 -4.61 -34.23 18.84
C LYS A 299 -3.96 -35.36 19.62
N ARG A 300 -3.06 -36.11 19.00
CA ARG A 300 -2.35 -37.24 19.63
C ARG A 300 -1.54 -36.78 20.84
N LEU A 301 -0.94 -35.61 20.76
CA LEU A 301 -0.12 -35.02 21.83
C LEU A 301 -0.96 -34.26 22.89
N GLY A 302 -2.27 -34.09 22.68
CA GLY A 302 -3.14 -33.33 23.59
C GLY A 302 -2.95 -31.82 23.49
N PHE A 303 -2.38 -31.32 22.40
CA PHE A 303 -2.11 -29.90 22.15
C PHE A 303 -3.25 -29.21 21.40
N THR A 304 -4.41 -29.85 21.22
CA THR A 304 -5.56 -29.18 20.61
C THR A 304 -6.42 -28.48 21.66
N PRO A 305 -6.82 -27.22 21.42
CA PRO A 305 -7.78 -26.55 22.28
C PRO A 305 -9.14 -27.26 22.15
N PRO A 306 -9.96 -27.33 23.22
CA PRO A 306 -11.30 -27.87 23.13
C PRO A 306 -12.17 -27.04 22.17
N PRO A 307 -13.17 -27.65 21.49
CA PRO A 307 -14.05 -26.95 20.55
C PRO A 307 -14.71 -25.70 21.13
N GLU A 308 -15.05 -25.71 22.41
CA GLU A 308 -15.70 -24.61 23.11
C GLU A 308 -14.77 -23.39 23.23
N GLN A 309 -13.47 -23.60 23.41
CA GLN A 309 -12.47 -22.53 23.44
C GLN A 309 -12.28 -21.90 22.07
N LEU A 310 -12.26 -22.71 21.00
CA LEU A 310 -12.22 -22.19 19.63
C LEU A 310 -13.47 -21.39 19.29
N LEU A 311 -14.63 -21.88 19.71
CA LEU A 311 -15.88 -21.16 19.50
C LEU A 311 -15.92 -19.84 20.28
N ALA A 312 -15.42 -19.82 21.52
CA ALA A 312 -15.27 -18.59 22.29
C ALA A 312 -14.35 -17.59 21.59
N ARG A 313 -13.25 -18.07 20.99
CA ARG A 313 -12.33 -17.24 20.18
C ARG A 313 -13.02 -16.66 18.94
N LEU A 314 -13.78 -17.47 18.20
CA LEU A 314 -14.54 -17.02 17.02
C LEU A 314 -15.52 -15.90 17.35
N LEU A 315 -16.12 -15.95 18.55
CA LEU A 315 -17.12 -15.02 19.05
C LEU A 315 -16.54 -13.87 19.88
N TYR A 316 -15.22 -13.78 20.00
CA TYR A 316 -14.55 -12.75 20.78
C TYR A 316 -14.90 -11.34 20.28
N GLY A 317 -15.10 -10.41 21.22
CA GLY A 317 -15.48 -9.03 20.93
C GLY A 317 -16.96 -8.78 20.66
N LEU A 318 -17.81 -9.81 20.66
CA LEU A 318 -19.26 -9.66 20.57
C LEU A 318 -19.89 -9.39 21.95
N PRO A 319 -21.03 -8.66 22.03
CA PRO A 319 -21.79 -8.57 23.27
C PRO A 319 -22.20 -9.96 23.77
N THR A 320 -22.10 -10.20 25.09
CA THR A 320 -22.31 -11.51 25.72
C THR A 320 -23.61 -12.18 25.29
N ALA A 321 -24.73 -11.46 25.30
CA ALA A 321 -26.03 -12.00 24.89
C ALA A 321 -26.04 -12.48 23.42
N ARG A 322 -25.33 -11.78 22.53
CA ARG A 322 -25.17 -12.20 21.13
C ARG A 322 -24.24 -13.42 21.05
N ALA A 323 -23.11 -13.39 21.75
CA ALA A 323 -22.16 -14.51 21.76
C ALA A 323 -22.84 -15.81 22.25
N ASP A 324 -23.64 -15.75 23.30
CA ASP A 324 -24.34 -16.91 23.85
C ASP A 324 -25.37 -17.47 22.86
N SER A 325 -26.15 -16.60 22.21
CA SER A 325 -27.11 -17.01 21.17
C SER A 325 -26.41 -17.66 19.96
N LEU A 326 -25.24 -17.15 19.57
CA LEU A 326 -24.49 -17.69 18.45
C LEU A 326 -23.74 -18.98 18.79
N ARG A 327 -23.37 -19.18 20.07
CA ARG A 327 -22.67 -20.40 20.52
C ARG A 327 -23.46 -21.64 20.15
N ALA A 328 -24.71 -21.74 20.59
CA ALA A 328 -25.57 -22.89 20.31
C ALA A 328 -25.79 -23.15 18.81
N ARG A 329 -25.78 -22.09 17.99
CA ARG A 329 -25.97 -22.18 16.54
C ARG A 329 -24.74 -22.69 15.79
N LEU A 330 -23.55 -22.23 16.19
CA LEU A 330 -22.30 -22.53 15.48
C LEU A 330 -21.61 -23.79 15.99
N GLU A 331 -21.88 -24.19 17.24
CA GLU A 331 -21.23 -25.30 17.92
C GLU A 331 -21.25 -26.63 17.13
N PRO A 332 -22.35 -27.08 16.49
CA PRO A 332 -22.32 -28.30 15.69
C PRO A 332 -21.37 -28.22 14.49
N ALA A 333 -21.33 -27.07 13.80
CA ALA A 333 -20.46 -26.87 12.65
C ALA A 333 -18.99 -26.74 13.09
N MET A 334 -18.73 -26.06 14.20
CA MET A 334 -17.40 -25.96 14.80
C MET A 334 -16.87 -27.32 15.24
N ARG A 335 -17.68 -28.14 15.90
CA ARG A 335 -17.26 -29.49 16.31
C ARG A 335 -16.93 -30.38 15.11
N ALA A 336 -17.69 -30.26 14.02
CA ALA A 336 -17.36 -30.96 12.78
C ALA A 336 -15.99 -30.53 12.24
N ALA A 337 -15.74 -29.23 12.11
CA ALA A 337 -14.47 -28.70 11.59
C ALA A 337 -13.28 -29.03 12.51
N TRP A 338 -13.50 -29.01 13.83
CA TRP A 338 -12.50 -29.41 14.82
C TRP A 338 -12.14 -30.89 14.73
N SER A 339 -13.13 -31.77 14.48
CA SER A 339 -12.89 -33.23 14.47
C SER A 339 -11.89 -33.65 13.38
N ASP A 340 -12.01 -33.06 12.18
CA ASP A 340 -11.11 -33.25 11.06
C ASP A 340 -10.83 -31.90 10.35
N ALA A 341 -9.69 -31.29 10.68
CA ALA A 341 -9.23 -30.03 10.08
C ALA A 341 -8.88 -30.13 8.58
N ALA A 342 -9.01 -31.31 7.98
CA ALA A 342 -8.88 -31.51 6.54
C ALA A 342 -10.18 -31.99 5.88
N ASP A 343 -11.33 -31.90 6.57
CA ASP A 343 -12.65 -32.06 5.97
C ASP A 343 -13.16 -30.72 5.43
N SER A 344 -13.02 -30.54 4.11
CA SER A 344 -13.55 -29.38 3.40
C SER A 344 -15.04 -29.14 3.62
N THR A 345 -15.85 -30.19 3.80
CA THR A 345 -17.30 -30.05 3.98
C THR A 345 -17.61 -29.45 5.34
N ALA A 346 -16.88 -29.83 6.37
CA ALA A 346 -17.01 -29.27 7.71
C ALA A 346 -16.65 -27.78 7.73
N HIS A 347 -15.50 -27.42 7.14
CA HIS A 347 -15.07 -26.03 6.99
C HIS A 347 -16.07 -25.19 6.16
N ARG A 348 -16.58 -25.73 5.04
CA ARG A 348 -17.62 -25.07 4.23
C ARG A 348 -18.89 -24.82 5.04
N ARG A 349 -19.36 -25.80 5.80
CA ARG A 349 -20.56 -25.68 6.65
C ARG A 349 -20.39 -24.62 7.72
N LEU A 350 -19.25 -24.62 8.41
CA LEU A 350 -18.93 -23.60 9.41
C LEU A 350 -18.85 -22.21 8.78
N GLY A 351 -18.13 -22.07 7.66
CA GLY A 351 -18.03 -20.82 6.91
C GLY A 351 -19.39 -20.26 6.48
N ARG A 352 -20.29 -21.11 5.96
CA ARG A 352 -21.66 -20.70 5.62
C ARG A 352 -22.48 -20.27 6.84
N ALA A 353 -22.41 -21.02 7.94
CA ALA A 353 -23.09 -20.65 9.18
C ALA A 353 -22.57 -19.30 9.72
N LEU A 354 -21.27 -19.03 9.60
CA LEU A 354 -20.65 -17.76 9.97
C LEU A 354 -21.15 -16.59 9.09
N ILE A 355 -21.32 -16.81 7.77
CA ILE A 355 -21.93 -15.82 6.86
C ILE A 355 -23.37 -15.48 7.29
N GLU A 356 -24.16 -16.48 7.66
CA GLU A 356 -25.57 -16.31 8.06
C GLU A 356 -25.72 -15.48 9.34
N VAL A 357 -24.78 -15.57 10.27
CA VAL A 357 -24.78 -14.81 11.53
C VAL A 357 -24.02 -13.48 11.45
N GLY A 358 -23.52 -13.13 10.26
CA GLY A 358 -22.82 -11.87 9.98
C GLY A 358 -21.34 -11.86 10.41
N LEU A 359 -20.75 -12.99 10.77
CA LEU A 359 -19.33 -13.13 11.11
C LEU A 359 -18.51 -13.40 9.84
N THR A 360 -18.60 -12.47 8.89
CA THR A 360 -18.11 -12.64 7.52
C THR A 360 -16.59 -12.75 7.45
N ARG A 361 -15.87 -12.09 8.38
CA ARG A 361 -14.42 -12.16 8.48
C ARG A 361 -13.95 -13.55 8.90
N GLN A 362 -14.55 -14.12 9.94
CA GLN A 362 -14.29 -15.49 10.38
C GLN A 362 -14.68 -16.49 9.28
N ALA A 363 -15.80 -16.25 8.60
CA ALA A 363 -16.27 -17.10 7.52
C ALA A 363 -15.25 -17.23 6.38
N SER A 364 -14.56 -16.15 6.00
CA SER A 364 -13.59 -16.23 4.89
C SER A 364 -12.45 -17.20 5.16
N PHE A 365 -12.10 -17.46 6.41
CA PHE A 365 -11.04 -18.42 6.73
C PHE A 365 -11.46 -19.85 6.52
N GLU A 366 -12.61 -20.20 7.08
CA GLU A 366 -13.18 -21.53 6.98
C GLU A 366 -13.47 -21.85 5.50
N LEU A 367 -13.94 -20.86 4.74
CA LEU A 367 -14.16 -21.00 3.29
C LEU A 367 -12.86 -21.04 2.49
N ALA A 368 -11.82 -20.29 2.88
CA ALA A 368 -10.50 -20.39 2.26
C ALA A 368 -9.88 -21.76 2.50
N ALA A 369 -10.00 -22.32 3.71
CA ALA A 369 -9.56 -23.67 4.00
C ALA A 369 -10.35 -24.71 3.19
N ALA A 370 -11.68 -24.62 3.14
CA ALA A 370 -12.49 -25.52 2.30
C ALA A 370 -12.07 -25.48 0.82
N ALA A 371 -11.86 -24.27 0.28
CA ALA A 371 -11.41 -24.05 -1.10
C ALA A 371 -9.99 -24.59 -1.34
N GLY A 372 -9.08 -24.43 -0.39
CA GLY A 372 -7.71 -24.96 -0.51
C GLY A 372 -7.67 -26.49 -0.40
N LEU A 373 -8.54 -27.11 0.41
CA LEU A 373 -8.55 -28.57 0.60
C LEU A 373 -9.03 -29.36 -0.62
N THR A 374 -10.01 -28.84 -1.37
CA THR A 374 -10.62 -29.58 -2.51
C THR A 374 -10.47 -28.89 -3.85
N HIS A 375 -10.12 -27.61 -3.87
CA HIS A 375 -10.20 -26.76 -5.06
C HIS A 375 -11.58 -26.78 -5.72
N ALA A 376 -12.64 -27.04 -4.94
CA ALA A 376 -14.00 -27.04 -5.46
C ALA A 376 -14.46 -25.61 -5.74
N ASN A 377 -14.95 -25.37 -6.95
CA ASN A 377 -15.47 -24.07 -7.37
C ASN A 377 -16.60 -23.56 -6.46
N GLU A 378 -17.36 -24.47 -5.86
CA GLU A 378 -18.41 -24.12 -4.91
C GLU A 378 -17.87 -23.39 -3.68
N ASP A 379 -16.71 -23.81 -3.17
CA ASP A 379 -16.06 -23.16 -2.02
C ASP A 379 -15.56 -21.77 -2.38
N LEU A 380 -15.00 -21.61 -3.59
CA LEU A 380 -14.61 -20.31 -4.13
C LEU A 380 -15.82 -19.37 -4.21
N ALA A 381 -16.98 -19.83 -4.70
CA ALA A 381 -18.18 -18.99 -4.75
C ALA A 381 -18.62 -18.49 -3.37
N TRP A 382 -18.59 -19.35 -2.34
CA TRP A 382 -18.90 -18.95 -0.97
C TRP A 382 -17.84 -18.01 -0.38
N LEU A 383 -16.56 -18.25 -0.67
CA LEU A 383 -15.46 -17.35 -0.28
C LEU A 383 -15.62 -15.96 -0.91
N GLY A 384 -16.01 -15.89 -2.18
CA GLY A 384 -16.34 -14.64 -2.87
C GLY A 384 -17.46 -13.88 -2.16
N LEU A 385 -18.51 -14.58 -1.71
CA LEU A 385 -19.59 -13.97 -0.91
C LEU A 385 -19.12 -13.46 0.44
N ALA A 386 -18.20 -14.16 1.10
CA ALA A 386 -17.60 -13.69 2.34
C ALA A 386 -16.84 -12.37 2.12
N TYR A 387 -15.98 -12.30 1.09
CA TYR A 387 -15.25 -11.07 0.75
C TYR A 387 -16.17 -9.92 0.35
N GLU A 388 -17.22 -10.20 -0.43
CA GLU A 388 -18.23 -9.20 -0.80
C GLU A 388 -18.89 -8.59 0.44
N ARG A 389 -19.31 -9.41 1.40
CA ARG A 389 -19.92 -8.91 2.64
C ARG A 389 -18.94 -8.25 3.61
N GLN A 390 -17.63 -8.44 3.42
CA GLN A 390 -16.60 -7.68 4.13
C GLN A 390 -16.34 -6.31 3.49
N GLY A 391 -16.84 -6.08 2.28
CA GLY A 391 -16.51 -4.88 1.48
C GLY A 391 -15.20 -5.01 0.70
N ASP A 392 -14.57 -6.19 0.66
CA ASP A 392 -13.37 -6.45 -0.14
C ASP A 392 -13.80 -6.83 -1.58
N VAL A 393 -14.23 -5.80 -2.31
CA VAL A 393 -14.76 -5.89 -3.68
C VAL A 393 -13.73 -6.51 -4.63
N ASP A 394 -12.46 -6.16 -4.46
CA ASP A 394 -11.38 -6.63 -5.33
C ASP A 394 -11.15 -8.13 -5.20
N ARG A 395 -11.03 -8.66 -3.98
CA ARG A 395 -10.89 -10.11 -3.78
C ARG A 395 -12.15 -10.85 -4.15
N ALA A 396 -13.33 -10.33 -3.79
CA ALA A 396 -14.61 -10.93 -4.15
C ALA A 396 -14.72 -11.13 -5.67
N ARG A 397 -14.38 -10.10 -6.44
CA ARG A 397 -14.36 -10.12 -7.90
C ARG A 397 -13.43 -11.21 -8.46
N VAL A 398 -12.18 -11.28 -7.98
CA VAL A 398 -11.20 -12.28 -8.44
C VAL A 398 -11.71 -13.71 -8.17
N VAL A 399 -12.20 -13.95 -6.96
CA VAL A 399 -12.65 -15.28 -6.54
C VAL A 399 -13.93 -15.71 -7.26
N TYR A 400 -14.91 -14.81 -7.44
CA TYR A 400 -16.11 -15.11 -8.23
C TYR A 400 -15.78 -15.42 -9.69
N ALA A 401 -14.88 -14.63 -10.30
CA ALA A 401 -14.44 -14.88 -11.67
C ALA A 401 -13.75 -16.25 -11.79
N GLN A 402 -12.92 -16.63 -10.82
CA GLN A 402 -12.31 -17.96 -10.78
C GLN A 402 -13.36 -19.06 -10.65
N ALA A 403 -14.30 -18.95 -9.71
CA ALA A 403 -15.35 -19.94 -9.51
C ALA A 403 -16.19 -20.16 -10.79
N LEU A 404 -16.50 -19.08 -11.53
CA LEU A 404 -17.32 -19.15 -12.75
C LEU A 404 -16.56 -19.72 -13.96
N ARG A 405 -15.24 -19.49 -14.06
CA ARG A 405 -14.42 -20.02 -15.17
C ARG A 405 -14.45 -21.55 -15.23
N ASP A 406 -14.38 -22.18 -14.08
CA ASP A 406 -14.16 -23.63 -13.96
C ASP A 406 -15.49 -24.41 -13.85
N GLY A 407 -16.63 -23.71 -13.88
CA GLY A 407 -17.98 -24.27 -13.89
C GLY A 407 -18.58 -24.49 -12.50
N LEU A 408 -19.83 -24.07 -12.31
CA LEU A 408 -20.60 -24.21 -11.07
C LEU A 408 -21.91 -24.94 -11.29
N ARG A 409 -22.36 -25.66 -10.27
CA ARG A 409 -23.72 -26.24 -10.19
C ARG A 409 -24.68 -25.21 -9.60
N GLU A 410 -25.96 -25.32 -9.97
CA GLU A 410 -27.03 -24.59 -9.25
C GLU A 410 -27.19 -25.16 -7.83
N PRO A 411 -27.48 -24.33 -6.80
CA PRO A 411 -27.76 -22.88 -6.84
C PRO A 411 -26.50 -21.98 -6.73
N THR A 412 -25.32 -22.57 -6.57
CA THR A 412 -24.06 -21.85 -6.32
C THR A 412 -23.64 -20.97 -7.50
N TYR A 413 -23.96 -21.38 -8.72
CA TYR A 413 -23.81 -20.55 -9.93
C TYR A 413 -24.56 -19.22 -9.79
N GLY A 414 -25.82 -19.24 -9.35
CA GLY A 414 -26.61 -18.04 -9.12
C GLY A 414 -25.98 -17.10 -8.08
N VAL A 415 -25.42 -17.65 -7.00
CA VAL A 415 -24.68 -16.87 -5.99
C VAL A 415 -23.49 -16.15 -6.61
N ALA A 416 -22.63 -16.87 -7.34
CA ALA A 416 -21.41 -16.31 -7.92
C ALA A 416 -21.70 -15.29 -9.02
N ARG A 417 -22.67 -15.57 -9.91
CA ARG A 417 -23.08 -14.65 -10.99
C ARG A 417 -23.68 -13.36 -10.43
N ALA A 418 -24.59 -13.47 -9.47
CA ALA A 418 -25.20 -12.31 -8.83
C ALA A 418 -24.16 -11.49 -8.03
N GLY A 419 -23.24 -12.18 -7.35
CA GLY A 419 -22.11 -11.56 -6.66
C GLY A 419 -21.21 -10.77 -7.60
N LEU A 420 -20.76 -11.39 -8.70
CA LEU A 420 -19.91 -10.74 -9.70
C LEU A 420 -20.55 -9.48 -10.30
N SER A 421 -21.87 -9.54 -10.57
CA SER A 421 -22.63 -8.39 -11.05
C SER A 421 -22.69 -7.24 -10.03
N ARG A 422 -22.81 -7.54 -8.73
CA ARG A 422 -22.85 -6.51 -7.66
C ARG A 422 -21.49 -5.83 -7.46
N VAL A 423 -20.40 -6.56 -7.63
CA VAL A 423 -19.03 -6.02 -7.51
C VAL A 423 -18.54 -5.29 -8.78
N GLY A 424 -19.44 -4.95 -9.71
CA GLY A 424 -19.18 -4.00 -10.79
C GLY A 424 -18.54 -4.59 -12.05
N VAL A 425 -18.64 -5.91 -12.28
CA VAL A 425 -18.21 -6.54 -13.53
C VAL A 425 -19.41 -7.17 -14.23
N THR A 426 -19.69 -6.77 -15.47
CA THR A 426 -20.56 -7.53 -16.36
C THR A 426 -19.91 -8.90 -16.58
N ALA A 427 -20.54 -9.95 -16.07
CA ALA A 427 -20.05 -11.32 -16.24
C ALA A 427 -19.69 -11.60 -17.71
N PRO A 428 -18.65 -12.41 -18.00
CA PRO A 428 -18.37 -12.81 -19.37
C PRO A 428 -19.64 -13.43 -19.99
N PRO A 429 -19.90 -13.17 -21.29
CA PRO A 429 -21.10 -13.67 -21.96
C PRO A 429 -21.19 -15.20 -21.80
N ASP A 430 -22.42 -15.68 -21.58
CA ASP A 430 -22.75 -17.03 -21.12
C ASP A 430 -21.86 -18.12 -21.75
N VAL A 431 -20.99 -18.73 -20.93
CA VAL A 431 -20.37 -20.01 -21.29
C VAL A 431 -21.49 -21.06 -21.30
N PRO A 432 -21.67 -21.83 -22.39
CA PRO A 432 -22.84 -22.69 -22.56
C PRO A 432 -22.97 -23.69 -21.42
N ARG A 433 -24.20 -23.76 -20.90
CA ARG A 433 -24.66 -24.75 -19.92
C ARG A 433 -24.31 -26.15 -20.42
N SER A 434 -23.33 -26.83 -19.82
CA SER A 434 -23.18 -28.26 -20.00
C SER A 434 -24.23 -28.98 -19.16
N SER A 435 -25.45 -29.02 -19.68
CA SER A 435 -26.48 -29.93 -19.18
C SER A 435 -26.01 -31.37 -19.36
N GLY A 436 -25.53 -31.97 -18.28
CA GLY A 436 -25.56 -33.40 -18.01
C GLY A 436 -25.27 -34.36 -19.17
N ARG A 437 -23.99 -34.67 -19.40
CA ARG A 437 -23.48 -36.05 -19.61
C ARG A 437 -21.96 -35.98 -19.65
N PHE A 438 -21.32 -36.23 -18.51
CA PHE A 438 -19.91 -36.60 -18.52
C PHE A 438 -19.80 -37.96 -19.21
N GLY A 439 -19.35 -37.96 -20.46
CA GLY A 439 -18.76 -39.14 -21.07
C GLY A 439 -17.56 -39.56 -20.23
N ARG A 440 -17.46 -40.86 -19.95
CA ARG A 440 -16.23 -41.50 -19.47
C ARG A 440 -15.07 -41.02 -20.33
N PHE A 441 -14.13 -40.29 -19.74
CA PHE A 441 -12.78 -40.25 -20.28
C PHE A 441 -12.10 -41.54 -19.84
N ASP A 442 -11.98 -42.48 -20.77
CA ASP A 442 -11.09 -43.61 -20.62
C ASP A 442 -9.67 -43.07 -20.38
N ARG A 443 -9.06 -43.49 -19.27
CA ARG A 443 -7.64 -43.25 -19.01
C ARG A 443 -6.83 -43.93 -20.11
N PRO A 444 -5.81 -43.27 -20.69
CA PRO A 444 -4.86 -43.98 -21.53
C PRO A 444 -4.09 -44.96 -20.63
N THR A 445 -4.29 -46.24 -20.89
CA THR A 445 -3.40 -47.30 -20.41
C THR A 445 -2.23 -47.40 -21.37
N GLY A 446 -1.02 -47.38 -20.82
CA GLY A 446 0.22 -47.67 -21.52
C GLY A 446 1.33 -46.68 -21.13
N ARG A 447 2.55 -47.11 -20.84
CA ARG A 447 3.12 -48.45 -20.71
C ARG A 447 4.41 -48.31 -19.90
#